data_AF-A0A453LN79-F1
#
_entry.id   AF-A0A453LN79-F1
#
_cell.length_a   1.000
_cell.length_b   1.000
_cell.length_c   1.000
_cell.angle_alpha   90.00
_cell.angle_beta   90.00
_cell.angle_gamma   90.00
#
_symmetry.space_group_name_H-M   'P 1'
#
loop_
_entity.id
_entity.type
_entity.pdbx_description
1 polymer ?
#
loop_
_entity_poly.entity_id
_entity_poly.type
_entity_poly.pdbx_seq_one_letter_code
_entity_poly.pdbx_strand_id
1 'polypeptide(L)'
;YPNPCSFTYERRFFCPFEYALQPPAWYTPDHIALEKPELPLGVSELRQYSGPQCFMIPGNHDWFDGLNTFMRYVCHKSWLGGWFLPQKRSYFALKLPNGWWVFGLDQALHGDIDVYQFKFFAELCQQKVGEHDSVILITHEPNWLLDWYWGDKTGKNVTYLIREYLKGRCKLRMAGDLHHYMRHSCTESKEPVHVQHLLVNGCGGAFLHPTHVFENFKECYGNKYETKAVYPSYEDSSKIALGNILKFRRKNWQFDVIGGFVYFVLVFSMFPQCDSFRILHEDSWDGRVNSFFNATWNAIFEILEHSYVSLAGVLTLLTVSFFFVPTKLSRRRRALLGFLHAAAHITSAVLLMLLMELGIEICIRNHLLATSGYHTLYEWYRQAESEHFPDPTGLRARLEQWTFGLYPACIKYLMSAFDIPEVMAVTRSTICRKGIESLPRGGAIIYYVSVFLYFWVLSTPVVSMVFGSYLYVCINWFHIHFDEAFSSLRIANYKAFTRFHIKKSGDLEVFTLAVDKVPKEWMLDPDWDMEPKEPLQMSHTRRFPSKWRAASGWSDPTSVVRVVDQFVIPRTAVDPLLPDSAP
;
A
#
# COMPACT_ATOMS: atom_id res chain seq x y z
N TYR A 1 9.42 0.44 -1.86
CA TYR A 1 10.37 1.52 -2.13
C TYR A 1 11.37 1.55 -0.99
N PRO A 2 12.67 1.82 -1.21
CA PRO A 2 13.62 1.90 -0.11
C PRO A 2 13.26 3.08 0.81
N ASN A 3 13.28 2.87 2.12
CA ASN A 3 13.45 4.00 3.05
C ASN A 3 14.88 4.54 2.88
N PRO A 4 15.18 5.79 3.24
CA PRO A 4 16.51 6.35 3.10
C PRO A 4 17.40 5.83 4.24
N CYS A 5 17.85 4.59 4.11
CA CYS A 5 18.83 3.99 4.99
C CYS A 5 19.75 3.05 4.19
N SER A 6 20.95 2.79 4.72
CA SER A 6 21.96 1.99 4.02
C SER A 6 21.43 0.59 3.68
N PHE A 7 20.73 -0.07 4.61
CA PHE A 7 20.20 -1.42 4.40
C PHE A 7 19.26 -1.52 3.19
N THR A 8 18.31 -0.60 3.05
CA THR A 8 17.34 -0.62 1.94
C THR A 8 17.97 -0.16 0.64
N TYR A 9 18.83 0.87 0.66
CA TYR A 9 19.55 1.30 -0.54
C TYR A 9 20.46 0.19 -1.08
N GLU A 10 21.27 -0.44 -0.25
CA GLU A 10 22.15 -1.53 -0.67
C GLU A 10 21.35 -2.75 -1.16
N ARG A 11 20.42 -3.27 -0.33
CA ARG A 11 19.79 -4.57 -0.60
C ARG A 11 18.57 -4.50 -1.51
N ARG A 12 17.80 -3.42 -1.47
CA ARG A 12 16.55 -3.29 -2.25
C ARG A 12 16.72 -2.45 -3.50
N PHE A 13 17.72 -1.57 -3.56
CA PHE A 13 17.92 -0.69 -4.69
C PHE A 13 19.19 -1.04 -5.48
N PHE A 14 20.40 -0.94 -4.92
CA PHE A 14 21.67 -1.16 -5.63
C PHE A 14 21.89 -2.61 -6.06
N CYS A 15 21.73 -3.57 -5.15
CA CYS A 15 22.01 -4.98 -5.39
C CYS A 15 21.26 -5.56 -6.61
N PRO A 16 19.95 -5.28 -6.83
CA PRO A 16 19.26 -5.66 -8.07
C PRO A 16 19.93 -5.13 -9.35
N PHE A 17 20.43 -3.89 -9.37
CA PHE A 17 21.14 -3.34 -10.54
C PHE A 17 22.52 -3.96 -10.73
N GLU A 18 23.25 -4.21 -9.65
CA GLU A 18 24.53 -4.93 -9.69
C GLU A 18 24.36 -6.35 -10.23
N TYR A 19 23.29 -7.04 -9.83
CA TYR A 19 22.92 -8.36 -10.32
C TYR A 19 22.51 -8.38 -11.78
N ALA A 20 21.75 -7.38 -12.23
CA ALA A 20 21.36 -7.25 -13.63
C ALA A 20 22.51 -6.80 -14.55
N LEU A 21 23.48 -6.04 -14.01
CA LEU A 21 24.64 -5.56 -14.73
C LEU A 21 25.78 -5.34 -13.72
N GLN A 22 26.78 -6.23 -13.70
CA GLN A 22 27.84 -6.17 -12.69
C GLN A 22 28.68 -4.88 -12.81
N PRO A 23 29.13 -4.29 -11.69
CA PRO A 23 30.03 -3.14 -11.71
C PRO A 23 31.42 -3.52 -12.28
N PRO A 24 32.27 -2.54 -12.62
CA PRO A 24 33.65 -2.81 -13.06
C PRO A 24 34.44 -3.62 -12.03
N ALA A 25 35.45 -4.37 -12.48
CA ALA A 25 36.26 -5.23 -11.61
C ALA A 25 37.00 -4.49 -10.47
N TRP A 26 37.29 -3.21 -10.65
CA TRP A 26 37.93 -2.35 -9.64
C TRP A 26 36.93 -1.60 -8.74
N TYR A 27 35.62 -1.87 -8.87
CA TYR A 27 34.61 -1.29 -7.99
C TYR A 27 34.79 -1.78 -6.56
N THR A 28 34.83 -0.85 -5.61
CA THR A 28 34.81 -1.15 -4.18
C THR A 28 33.53 -0.57 -3.56
N PRO A 29 32.73 -1.37 -2.84
CA PRO A 29 31.45 -0.91 -2.29
C PRO A 29 31.54 0.31 -1.36
N ASP A 30 32.65 0.42 -0.62
CA ASP A 30 32.92 1.47 0.36
C ASP A 30 33.54 2.73 -0.24
N HIS A 31 33.81 2.75 -1.55
CA HIS A 31 34.42 3.89 -2.22
C HIS A 31 33.53 5.13 -2.18
N ILE A 32 34.16 6.27 -1.92
CA ILE A 32 33.53 7.59 -1.93
C ILE A 32 34.30 8.45 -2.92
N ALA A 33 33.64 8.86 -4.00
CA ALA A 33 34.20 9.77 -4.97
C ALA A 33 34.36 11.16 -4.35
N LEU A 34 35.61 11.63 -4.27
CA LEU A 34 35.94 12.99 -3.82
C LEU A 34 35.58 14.03 -4.87
N GLU A 35 35.83 13.71 -6.14
CA GLU A 35 35.49 14.54 -7.29
C GLU A 35 34.67 13.74 -8.29
N LYS A 36 33.52 14.30 -8.69
CA LYS A 36 32.67 13.74 -9.74
C LYS A 36 32.78 14.54 -11.04
N PRO A 37 32.64 13.92 -12.21
CA PRO A 37 32.59 12.47 -12.43
C PRO A 37 33.98 11.83 -12.25
N GLU A 38 34.04 10.70 -11.57
CA GLU A 38 35.27 9.89 -11.48
C GLU A 38 35.37 9.00 -12.71
N LEU A 39 36.01 9.51 -13.76
CA LEU A 39 36.00 8.86 -15.07
C LEU A 39 36.68 7.49 -15.06
N PRO A 40 36.18 6.50 -15.82
CA PRO A 40 36.85 5.20 -15.97
C PRO A 40 38.26 5.33 -16.56
N LEU A 41 39.10 4.32 -16.31
CA LEU A 41 40.45 4.25 -16.89
C LEU A 41 40.42 4.41 -18.41
N GLY A 42 41.28 5.28 -18.95
CA GLY A 42 41.37 5.57 -20.38
C GLY A 42 40.34 6.57 -20.92
N VAL A 43 39.47 7.12 -20.08
CA VAL A 43 38.49 8.15 -20.46
C VAL A 43 38.93 9.51 -19.91
N SER A 44 39.26 10.46 -20.79
CA SER A 44 39.67 11.81 -20.34
C SER A 44 38.49 12.76 -20.16
N GLU A 45 37.39 12.54 -20.89
CA GLU A 45 36.17 13.34 -20.79
C GLU A 45 34.92 12.47 -20.75
N LEU A 46 33.88 12.91 -20.02
CA LEU A 46 32.61 12.19 -19.94
C LEU A 46 31.98 11.91 -21.31
N ARG A 47 32.19 12.81 -22.30
CA ARG A 47 31.66 12.66 -23.66
C ARG A 47 32.31 11.52 -24.44
N GLN A 48 33.49 11.07 -24.03
CA GLN A 48 34.20 9.94 -24.64
C GLN A 48 33.74 8.59 -24.07
N TYR A 49 33.02 8.58 -22.95
CA TYR A 49 32.50 7.35 -22.36
C TYR A 49 31.29 6.83 -23.15
N SER A 50 31.43 5.66 -23.77
CA SER A 50 30.39 5.03 -24.59
C SER A 50 29.49 4.05 -23.83
N GLY A 51 29.76 3.81 -22.54
CA GLY A 51 28.97 2.90 -21.71
C GLY A 51 27.69 3.53 -21.15
N PRO A 52 26.83 2.73 -20.51
CA PRO A 52 25.59 3.20 -19.93
C PRO A 52 25.85 4.15 -18.74
N GLN A 53 25.09 5.24 -18.69
CA GLN A 53 25.13 6.25 -17.63
C GLN A 53 23.77 6.32 -16.94
N CYS A 54 23.78 6.51 -15.62
CA CYS A 54 22.58 6.66 -14.82
C CYS A 54 22.55 8.04 -14.17
N PHE A 55 21.38 8.67 -14.25
CA PHE A 55 21.05 9.92 -13.57
C PHE A 55 19.73 9.70 -12.86
N MET A 56 19.59 10.29 -11.68
CA MET A 56 18.44 10.07 -10.81
C MET A 56 18.00 11.38 -10.17
N ILE A 57 16.71 11.50 -9.89
CA ILE A 57 16.18 12.53 -9.00
C ILE A 57 15.63 11.86 -7.74
N PRO A 58 15.73 12.49 -6.57
CA PRO A 58 15.15 11.94 -5.35
C PRO A 58 13.62 12.04 -5.38
N GLY A 59 12.97 11.07 -4.74
CA GLY A 59 11.55 11.18 -4.39
C GLY A 59 11.32 11.64 -2.96
N ASN A 60 10.06 11.78 -2.57
CA ASN A 60 9.65 12.12 -1.20
C ASN A 60 10.26 11.16 -0.15
N HIS A 61 10.33 9.86 -0.45
CA HIS A 61 10.95 8.85 0.41
C HIS A 61 12.44 9.11 0.65
N ASP A 62 13.16 9.67 -0.31
CA ASP A 62 14.62 9.91 -0.19
C ASP A 62 14.93 11.11 0.71
N TRP A 63 13.95 11.98 0.95
CA TRP A 63 14.08 13.18 1.76
C TRP A 63 13.79 12.98 3.24
N PHE A 64 13.30 11.81 3.67
CA PHE A 64 12.98 11.58 5.09
C PHE A 64 14.19 11.60 6.02
N ASP A 65 15.42 11.44 5.51
CA ASP A 65 16.67 11.60 6.27
C ASP A 65 17.40 12.92 5.98
N GLY A 66 16.72 13.88 5.33
CA GLY A 66 17.32 15.12 4.86
C GLY A 66 18.20 14.94 3.61
N LEU A 67 17.93 13.93 2.77
CA LEU A 67 18.62 13.61 1.51
C LEU A 67 20.04 13.00 1.69
N ASN A 68 20.46 12.71 2.92
CA ASN A 68 21.80 12.24 3.23
C ASN A 68 22.13 10.91 2.52
N THR A 69 21.21 9.94 2.56
CA THR A 69 21.40 8.64 1.92
C THR A 69 21.49 8.78 0.40
N PHE A 70 20.60 9.57 -0.22
CA PHE A 70 20.65 9.81 -1.66
C PHE A 70 21.97 10.45 -2.08
N MET A 71 22.44 11.48 -1.37
CA MET A 71 23.71 12.13 -1.68
C MET A 71 24.88 11.14 -1.60
N ARG A 72 24.95 10.34 -0.52
CA ARG A 72 26.00 9.33 -0.34
C ARG A 72 25.99 8.29 -1.46
N TYR A 73 24.83 7.74 -1.81
CA TYR A 73 24.76 6.60 -2.74
C TYR A 73 24.71 7.01 -4.21
N VAL A 74 24.09 8.13 -4.55
CA VAL A 74 23.92 8.56 -5.95
C VAL A 74 25.00 9.58 -6.33
N CYS A 75 25.20 10.61 -5.50
CA CYS A 75 26.14 11.69 -5.82
C CYS A 75 27.59 11.33 -5.47
N HIS A 76 27.83 10.46 -4.48
CA HIS A 76 29.19 10.09 -4.05
C HIS A 76 29.66 8.68 -4.42
N LYS A 77 28.81 7.77 -4.92
CA LYS A 77 29.28 6.53 -5.59
C LYS A 77 29.41 6.73 -7.08
N SER A 78 30.39 6.07 -7.70
CA SER A 78 30.65 6.21 -9.14
C SER A 78 29.88 5.22 -10.01
N TRP A 79 29.25 4.21 -9.41
CA TRP A 79 28.61 3.10 -10.14
C TRP A 79 27.33 2.61 -9.46
N LEU A 80 26.31 2.32 -10.27
CA LEU A 80 25.10 1.56 -9.92
C LEU A 80 25.11 0.27 -10.73
N GLY A 81 25.72 -0.78 -10.19
CA GLY A 81 26.14 -1.91 -11.02
C GLY A 81 27.05 -1.43 -12.15
N GLY A 82 26.82 -1.87 -13.39
CA GLY A 82 27.59 -1.45 -14.56
C GLY A 82 27.18 -0.09 -15.15
N TRP A 83 26.27 0.66 -14.49
CA TRP A 83 25.88 2.01 -14.91
C TRP A 83 26.75 3.06 -14.23
N PHE A 84 27.35 3.93 -15.01
CA PHE A 84 28.18 5.01 -14.48
C PHE A 84 27.33 6.14 -13.88
N LEU A 85 27.68 6.63 -12.69
CA LEU A 85 26.99 7.71 -11.96
C LEU A 85 27.81 9.01 -11.97
N PRO A 86 27.74 9.83 -13.04
CA PRO A 86 28.50 11.09 -13.14
C PRO A 86 27.89 12.25 -12.34
N GLN A 87 26.65 12.10 -11.84
CA GLN A 87 25.86 13.14 -11.20
C GLN A 87 26.52 13.68 -9.92
N LYS A 88 26.42 15.00 -9.70
CA LYS A 88 27.01 15.72 -8.55
C LYS A 88 26.01 16.30 -7.54
N ARG A 89 24.76 16.49 -7.96
CA ARG A 89 23.68 17.14 -7.19
C ARG A 89 22.39 16.36 -7.40
N SER A 90 21.38 16.58 -6.59
CA SER A 90 20.07 15.91 -6.71
C SER A 90 19.26 16.24 -7.96
N TYR A 91 19.61 17.32 -8.65
CA TYR A 91 19.04 17.76 -9.91
C TYR A 91 20.11 17.84 -11.01
N PHE A 92 19.71 17.76 -12.27
CA PHE A 92 20.64 17.76 -13.40
C PHE A 92 20.02 18.28 -14.69
N ALA A 93 20.88 18.66 -15.64
CA ALA A 93 20.49 18.96 -17.01
C ALA A 93 21.44 18.24 -17.99
N LEU A 94 20.87 17.55 -18.98
CA LEU A 94 21.62 16.85 -20.03
C LEU A 94 21.31 17.45 -21.38
N LYS A 95 22.35 17.80 -22.14
CA LYS A 95 22.23 18.09 -23.58
C LYS A 95 22.35 16.79 -24.36
N LEU A 96 21.31 16.44 -25.09
CA LEU A 96 21.25 15.28 -25.97
C LEU A 96 21.45 15.72 -27.43
N PRO A 97 21.70 14.75 -28.35
CA PRO A 97 21.78 15.05 -29.78
C PRO A 97 20.50 15.71 -30.32
N ASN A 98 20.64 16.39 -31.47
CA ASN A 98 19.52 16.96 -32.24
C ASN A 98 18.66 17.99 -31.48
N GLY A 99 19.26 18.75 -30.57
CA GLY A 99 18.58 19.85 -29.85
C GLY A 99 17.66 19.38 -28.73
N TRP A 100 17.82 18.15 -28.25
CA TRP A 100 17.07 17.64 -27.10
C TRP A 100 17.78 17.93 -25.79
N TRP A 101 17.00 18.21 -24.75
CA TRP A 101 17.48 18.37 -23.38
C TRP A 101 16.64 17.54 -22.40
N VAL A 102 17.27 17.08 -21.32
CA VAL A 102 16.59 16.45 -20.18
C VAL A 102 16.87 17.26 -18.93
N PHE A 103 15.83 17.73 -18.25
CA PHE A 103 15.92 18.39 -16.96
C PHE A 103 15.34 17.47 -15.88
N GLY A 104 16.17 17.04 -14.94
CA GLY A 104 15.75 16.32 -13.74
C GLY A 104 15.66 17.29 -12.57
N LEU A 105 14.47 17.48 -12.01
CA LEU A 105 14.20 18.42 -10.92
C LEU A 105 14.05 17.69 -9.58
N ASP A 106 14.57 18.28 -8.52
CA ASP A 106 14.37 17.83 -7.13
C ASP A 106 13.32 18.70 -6.45
N GLN A 107 12.18 18.09 -6.11
CA GLN A 107 11.02 18.79 -5.53
C GLN A 107 10.98 18.76 -4.00
N ALA A 108 11.94 18.08 -3.36
CA ALA A 108 11.95 17.85 -1.93
C ALA A 108 10.61 17.33 -1.39
N LEU A 109 10.25 17.73 -0.17
CA LEU A 109 8.95 17.47 0.45
C LEU A 109 7.93 18.59 0.23
N HIS A 110 8.31 19.65 -0.51
CA HIS A 110 7.47 20.83 -0.71
C HIS A 110 6.70 20.82 -2.03
N GLY A 111 6.95 19.83 -2.90
CA GLY A 111 6.28 19.71 -4.21
C GLY A 111 6.69 20.80 -5.21
N ASP A 112 7.86 21.43 -5.01
CA ASP A 112 8.37 22.50 -5.88
C ASP A 112 9.90 22.59 -5.81
N ILE A 113 10.50 23.26 -6.80
CA ILE A 113 11.95 23.52 -6.81
C ILE A 113 12.29 24.77 -5.98
N ASP A 114 13.45 24.75 -5.33
CA ASP A 114 13.96 25.92 -4.61
C ASP A 114 14.47 27.02 -5.57
N VAL A 115 14.82 28.18 -5.00
CA VAL A 115 15.27 29.36 -5.76
C VAL A 115 16.60 29.13 -6.47
N TYR A 116 17.50 28.31 -5.93
CA TYR A 116 18.81 28.02 -6.54
C TYR A 116 18.65 27.09 -7.75
N GLN A 117 17.82 26.07 -7.64
CA GLN A 117 17.42 25.21 -8.76
C GLN A 117 16.72 26.03 -9.83
N PHE A 118 15.74 26.86 -9.44
CA PHE A 118 15.03 27.74 -10.37
C PHE A 118 16.00 28.63 -11.14
N LYS A 119 16.91 29.33 -10.44
CA LYS A 119 17.92 30.19 -11.05
C LYS A 119 18.80 29.41 -12.03
N PHE A 120 19.27 28.22 -11.64
CA PHE A 120 20.09 27.37 -12.50
C PHE A 120 19.40 27.02 -13.82
N PHE A 121 18.15 26.53 -13.77
CA PHE A 121 17.42 26.15 -14.98
C PHE A 121 16.99 27.38 -15.81
N ALA A 122 16.62 28.48 -15.16
CA ALA A 122 16.29 29.74 -15.83
C ALA A 122 17.49 30.28 -16.63
N GLU A 123 18.66 30.39 -16.01
CA GLU A 123 19.90 30.81 -16.67
C GLU A 123 20.27 29.84 -17.81
N LEU A 124 20.12 28.53 -17.60
CA LEU A 124 20.36 27.53 -18.64
C LEU A 124 19.43 27.73 -19.86
N CYS A 125 18.15 28.01 -19.62
CA CYS A 125 17.16 28.26 -20.67
C CYS A 125 17.42 29.53 -21.47
N GLN A 126 18.06 30.53 -20.86
CA GLN A 126 18.40 31.81 -21.49
C GLN A 126 19.74 31.74 -22.23
N GLN A 127 20.73 31.02 -21.69
CA GLN A 127 22.11 31.07 -22.17
C GLN A 127 22.48 29.92 -23.09
N LYS A 128 21.84 28.75 -22.97
CA LYS A 128 22.30 27.51 -23.64
C LYS A 128 21.23 26.73 -24.38
N VAL A 129 19.99 26.73 -23.91
CA VAL A 129 18.89 26.06 -24.63
C VAL A 129 18.48 26.97 -25.79
N GLY A 130 18.61 26.48 -27.02
CA GLY A 130 18.22 27.24 -28.21
C GLY A 130 16.71 27.45 -28.30
N GLU A 131 16.27 28.38 -29.15
CA GLU A 131 14.84 28.68 -29.34
C GLU A 131 14.08 27.48 -29.94
N HIS A 132 14.74 26.70 -30.78
CA HIS A 132 14.20 25.50 -31.41
C HIS A 132 14.53 24.19 -30.68
N ASP A 133 15.25 24.25 -29.56
CA ASP A 133 15.54 23.08 -28.75
C ASP A 133 14.26 22.56 -28.06
N SER A 134 14.24 21.27 -27.74
CA SER A 134 13.13 20.58 -27.08
C SER A 134 13.58 20.02 -25.73
N VAL A 135 12.72 20.16 -24.72
CA VAL A 135 13.02 19.78 -23.34
C VAL A 135 12.08 18.68 -22.86
N ILE A 136 12.66 17.64 -22.27
CA ILE A 136 11.98 16.63 -21.45
C ILE A 136 12.21 17.03 -19.99
N LEU A 137 11.13 17.29 -19.26
CA LEU A 137 11.17 17.67 -17.85
C LEU A 137 10.75 16.49 -16.99
N ILE A 138 11.59 16.11 -16.03
CA ILE A 138 11.39 14.96 -15.13
C ILE A 138 11.21 15.50 -13.70
N THR A 139 10.09 15.15 -13.08
CA THR A 139 9.80 15.39 -11.65
C THR A 139 9.49 14.07 -10.95
N HIS A 140 9.64 13.99 -9.62
CA HIS A 140 9.23 12.78 -8.90
C HIS A 140 7.70 12.63 -8.92
N GLU A 141 6.99 13.70 -8.54
CA GLU A 141 5.53 13.67 -8.42
C GLU A 141 4.82 14.21 -9.68
N PRO A 142 3.72 13.59 -10.11
CA PRO A 142 2.88 14.11 -11.18
C PRO A 142 1.93 15.17 -10.62
N ASN A 143 2.46 16.30 -10.15
CA ASN A 143 1.64 17.31 -9.47
C ASN A 143 0.47 17.80 -10.33
N TRP A 144 0.56 17.81 -11.66
CA TRP A 144 -0.58 18.16 -12.51
C TRP A 144 -1.80 17.26 -12.29
N LEU A 145 -1.56 15.97 -12.00
CA LEU A 145 -2.61 14.98 -11.80
C LEU A 145 -3.06 14.94 -10.33
N LEU A 146 -2.10 15.02 -9.39
CA LEU A 146 -2.39 15.06 -7.96
C LEU A 146 -3.11 16.35 -7.55
N ASP A 147 -2.67 17.50 -8.03
CA ASP A 147 -3.32 18.80 -7.79
C ASP A 147 -4.74 18.81 -8.35
N TRP A 148 -4.95 18.28 -9.56
CA TRP A 148 -6.29 18.11 -10.13
C TRP A 148 -7.16 17.22 -9.24
N TYR A 149 -6.59 16.12 -8.74
CA TYR A 149 -7.33 15.17 -7.92
C TYR A 149 -7.71 15.77 -6.55
N TRP A 150 -6.77 16.44 -5.87
CA TRP A 150 -6.97 17.00 -4.53
C TRP A 150 -7.62 18.39 -4.53
N GLY A 151 -7.59 19.10 -5.66
CA GLY A 151 -8.02 20.49 -5.75
C GLY A 151 -6.95 21.49 -5.27
N ASP A 152 -5.69 21.08 -5.23
CA ASP A 152 -4.56 21.86 -4.77
C ASP A 152 -3.85 22.59 -5.93
N LYS A 153 -2.84 23.41 -5.60
CA LYS A 153 -1.96 24.08 -6.56
C LYS A 153 -0.52 24.13 -6.02
N THR A 154 0.30 23.18 -6.46
CA THR A 154 1.72 23.05 -6.11
C THR A 154 2.61 23.36 -7.31
N GLY A 155 3.94 23.25 -7.17
CA GLY A 155 4.87 23.43 -8.29
C GLY A 155 4.81 24.81 -8.98
N LYS A 156 4.69 25.90 -8.20
CA LYS A 156 4.58 27.27 -8.73
C LYS A 156 5.85 27.68 -9.49
N ASN A 157 7.02 27.40 -8.92
CA ASN A 157 8.31 27.73 -9.55
C ASN A 157 8.52 26.88 -10.81
N VAL A 158 8.21 25.58 -10.77
CA VAL A 158 8.25 24.71 -11.95
C VAL A 158 7.30 25.22 -13.04
N THR A 159 6.07 25.60 -12.68
CA THR A 159 5.08 26.14 -13.62
C THR A 159 5.57 27.46 -14.24
N TYR A 160 6.15 28.34 -13.44
CA TYR A 160 6.71 29.60 -13.91
C TYR A 160 7.93 29.38 -14.84
N LEU A 161 8.81 28.43 -14.51
CA LEU A 161 9.92 28.01 -15.38
C LEU A 161 9.41 27.51 -16.75
N ILE A 162 8.38 26.66 -16.75
CA ILE A 162 7.78 26.13 -17.98
C ILE A 162 7.16 27.24 -18.83
N ARG A 163 6.40 28.15 -18.21
CA ARG A 163 5.68 29.20 -18.92
C ARG A 163 6.61 30.30 -19.43
N GLU A 164 7.44 30.85 -18.56
CA GLU A 164 8.21 32.06 -18.84
C GLU A 164 9.59 31.81 -19.43
N TYR A 165 10.23 30.68 -19.10
CA TYR A 165 11.59 30.40 -19.56
C TYR A 165 11.61 29.37 -20.68
N LEU A 166 10.85 28.27 -20.55
CA LEU A 166 10.79 27.26 -21.61
C LEU A 166 9.90 27.69 -22.78
N LYS A 167 8.86 28.50 -22.56
CA LYS A 167 8.04 29.12 -23.63
C LYS A 167 7.62 28.14 -24.75
N GLY A 168 7.11 26.96 -24.38
CA GLY A 168 6.66 25.93 -25.34
C GLY A 168 7.74 24.95 -25.83
N ARG A 169 8.98 25.08 -25.34
CA ARG A 169 10.07 24.12 -25.59
C ARG A 169 9.93 22.84 -24.76
N CYS A 170 9.12 22.82 -23.69
CA CYS A 170 8.82 21.61 -22.93
C CYS A 170 7.89 20.70 -23.75
N LYS A 171 8.44 19.66 -24.40
CA LYS A 171 7.63 18.74 -25.21
C LYS A 171 7.04 17.59 -24.40
N LEU A 172 7.74 17.17 -23.36
CA LEU A 172 7.32 16.08 -22.49
C LEU A 172 7.60 16.45 -21.04
N ARG A 173 6.59 16.38 -20.19
CA ARG A 173 6.77 16.37 -18.74
C ARG A 173 6.43 14.96 -18.24
N MET A 174 7.38 14.35 -17.53
CA MET A 174 7.24 13.00 -17.00
C MET A 174 7.44 12.96 -15.49
N ALA A 175 6.72 12.06 -14.83
CA ALA A 175 6.86 11.83 -13.40
C ALA A 175 6.62 10.38 -12.99
N GLY A 176 7.04 10.06 -11.77
CA GLY A 176 6.81 8.79 -11.10
C GLY A 176 5.70 8.90 -10.06
N ASP A 177 6.02 8.48 -8.82
CA ASP A 177 5.18 8.47 -7.61
C ASP A 177 3.89 7.63 -7.71
N LEU A 178 3.02 7.95 -8.67
CA LEU A 178 1.87 7.13 -9.00
C LEU A 178 2.32 5.86 -9.73
N HIS A 179 2.18 4.71 -9.05
CA HIS A 179 2.62 3.38 -9.50
C HIS A 179 1.75 2.76 -10.60
N HIS A 180 1.47 3.51 -11.65
CA HIS A 180 0.85 3.09 -12.89
C HIS A 180 1.49 3.83 -14.07
N TYR A 181 1.07 3.48 -15.28
CA TYR A 181 1.40 4.24 -16.48
C TYR A 181 0.16 4.98 -17.00
N MET A 182 0.33 6.26 -17.34
CA MET A 182 -0.73 7.07 -17.89
C MET A 182 -0.15 8.19 -18.75
N ARG A 183 -0.57 8.28 -20.01
CA ARG A 183 -0.16 9.34 -20.93
C ARG A 183 -1.35 10.19 -21.34
N HIS A 184 -1.16 11.50 -21.22
CA HIS A 184 -2.06 12.51 -21.77
C HIS A 184 -1.35 13.32 -22.85
N SER A 185 -2.10 13.73 -23.87
CA SER A 185 -1.60 14.62 -24.92
C SER A 185 -2.53 15.80 -25.08
N CYS A 186 -1.97 16.99 -25.31
CA CYS A 186 -2.74 18.19 -25.61
C CYS A 186 -3.47 18.02 -26.95
N THR A 187 -4.74 18.38 -27.02
CA THR A 187 -5.57 18.23 -28.23
C THR A 187 -6.19 19.53 -28.73
N GLU A 188 -6.59 20.41 -27.80
CA GLU A 188 -7.12 21.74 -28.11
C GLU A 188 -6.39 22.77 -27.26
N SER A 189 -5.94 23.85 -27.90
CA SER A 189 -5.18 24.91 -27.25
C SER A 189 -5.94 26.23 -27.33
N LYS A 190 -6.27 26.81 -26.18
CA LYS A 190 -6.74 28.21 -26.09
C LYS A 190 -5.57 29.15 -25.77
N GLU A 191 -4.61 28.66 -24.99
CA GLU A 191 -3.35 29.31 -24.65
C GLU A 191 -2.20 28.67 -25.45
N PRO A 192 -0.99 29.25 -25.47
CA PRO A 192 0.19 28.55 -26.02
C PRO A 192 0.37 27.16 -25.39
N VAL A 193 0.73 26.16 -26.20
CA VAL A 193 1.00 24.81 -25.71
C VAL A 193 2.31 24.82 -24.90
N HIS A 194 2.18 24.93 -23.57
CA HIS A 194 3.33 24.94 -22.67
C HIS A 194 3.98 23.56 -22.51
N VAL A 195 3.17 22.49 -22.54
CA VAL A 195 3.62 21.10 -22.49
C VAL A 195 2.78 20.30 -23.49
N GLN A 196 3.41 19.51 -24.35
CA GLN A 196 2.67 18.75 -25.36
C GLN A 196 2.16 17.41 -24.82
N HIS A 197 3.00 16.72 -24.04
CA HIS A 197 2.68 15.41 -23.45
C HIS A 197 2.96 15.39 -21.95
N LEU A 198 2.02 14.81 -21.19
CA LEU A 198 2.16 14.53 -19.76
C LEU A 198 2.21 13.01 -19.59
N LEU A 199 3.25 12.50 -18.93
CA LEU A 199 3.47 11.06 -18.80
C LEU A 199 3.76 10.69 -17.34
N VAL A 200 2.90 9.86 -16.77
CA VAL A 200 3.13 9.21 -15.50
C VAL A 200 3.67 7.81 -15.78
N ASN A 201 4.81 7.46 -15.19
CA ASN A 201 5.32 6.09 -15.18
C ASN A 201 6.04 5.78 -13.86
N GLY A 202 5.26 5.63 -12.79
CA GLY A 202 5.77 5.18 -11.50
C GLY A 202 5.76 3.66 -11.33
N CYS A 203 5.56 2.89 -12.40
CA CYS A 203 5.35 1.43 -12.32
C CYS A 203 6.48 0.68 -11.60
N GLY A 204 7.70 1.21 -11.55
CA GLY A 204 8.81 0.67 -10.76
C GLY A 204 8.61 0.65 -9.24
N GLY A 205 7.58 1.32 -8.72
CA GLY A 205 7.34 1.50 -7.28
C GLY A 205 6.83 0.26 -6.53
N ALA A 206 6.39 0.46 -5.29
CA ALA A 206 6.21 -0.64 -4.32
C ALA A 206 5.02 -1.57 -4.63
N PHE A 207 3.86 -0.98 -4.93
CA PHE A 207 2.62 -1.68 -5.23
C PHE A 207 1.87 -0.90 -6.32
N LEU A 208 1.03 -1.55 -7.13
CA LEU A 208 0.24 -0.90 -8.19
C LEU A 208 -0.67 0.20 -7.62
N HIS A 209 -0.76 1.37 -8.25
CA HIS A 209 -1.84 2.34 -8.00
C HIS A 209 -2.99 2.17 -9.01
N PRO A 210 -4.24 2.55 -8.67
CA PRO A 210 -5.35 2.48 -9.60
C PRO A 210 -5.20 3.51 -10.73
N THR A 211 -5.70 3.19 -11.92
CA THR A 211 -5.78 4.12 -13.05
C THR A 211 -7.15 4.76 -13.17
N HIS A 212 -8.24 4.02 -12.93
CA HIS A 212 -9.64 4.48 -13.11
C HIS A 212 -10.02 5.70 -12.27
N VAL A 213 -9.40 5.89 -11.11
CA VAL A 213 -9.58 7.07 -10.25
C VAL A 213 -9.28 8.38 -10.98
N PHE A 214 -8.34 8.34 -11.92
CA PHE A 214 -7.81 9.50 -12.62
C PHE A 214 -8.40 9.69 -14.02
N GLU A 215 -9.38 8.87 -14.43
CA GLU A 215 -9.92 8.84 -15.80
C GLU A 215 -10.53 10.16 -16.28
N ASN A 216 -10.96 11.01 -15.34
CA ASN A 216 -11.64 12.26 -15.61
C ASN A 216 -10.71 13.48 -15.72
N PHE A 217 -9.39 13.28 -15.66
CA PHE A 217 -8.42 14.34 -15.89
C PHE A 217 -8.47 14.82 -17.34
N LYS A 218 -8.69 16.13 -17.56
CA LYS A 218 -8.93 16.70 -18.89
C LYS A 218 -8.28 18.06 -19.15
N GLU A 219 -7.73 18.72 -18.13
CA GLU A 219 -7.23 20.09 -18.28
C GLU A 219 -5.93 20.28 -17.51
N CYS A 220 -4.97 20.97 -18.13
CA CYS A 220 -3.74 21.41 -17.51
C CYS A 220 -3.24 22.66 -18.21
N TYR A 221 -2.67 23.62 -17.46
CA TYR A 221 -2.14 24.86 -18.03
C TYR A 221 -3.12 25.63 -18.95
N GLY A 222 -4.44 25.59 -18.67
CA GLY A 222 -5.46 26.26 -19.49
C GLY A 222 -5.80 25.56 -20.82
N ASN A 223 -5.20 24.41 -21.11
CA ASN A 223 -5.42 23.64 -22.34
C ASN A 223 -6.05 22.27 -22.04
N LYS A 224 -6.74 21.71 -23.03
CA LYS A 224 -7.38 20.40 -22.91
C LYS A 224 -6.41 19.27 -23.23
N TYR A 225 -6.48 18.23 -22.43
CA TYR A 225 -5.69 17.01 -22.55
C TYR A 225 -6.60 15.81 -22.69
N GLU A 226 -6.21 14.89 -23.58
CA GLU A 226 -6.87 13.61 -23.76
C GLU A 226 -5.95 12.49 -23.27
N THR A 227 -6.51 11.54 -22.53
CA THR A 227 -5.81 10.30 -22.19
C THR A 227 -5.61 9.48 -23.44
N LYS A 228 -4.36 9.20 -23.81
CA LYS A 228 -4.02 8.41 -25.01
C LYS A 228 -3.69 6.95 -24.69
N ALA A 229 -3.12 6.68 -23.51
CA ALA A 229 -2.81 5.32 -23.09
C ALA A 229 -2.75 5.23 -21.56
N VAL A 230 -3.16 4.08 -21.03
CA VAL A 230 -3.15 3.76 -19.59
C VAL A 230 -2.74 2.31 -19.38
N TYR A 231 -1.99 2.05 -18.33
CA TYR A 231 -1.62 0.70 -17.95
C TYR A 231 -1.51 0.56 -16.41
N PRO A 232 -2.29 -0.35 -15.78
CA PRO A 232 -3.33 -1.18 -16.38
C PRO A 232 -4.52 -0.37 -16.94
N SER A 233 -5.35 -1.00 -17.78
CA SER A 233 -6.57 -0.35 -18.28
C SER A 233 -7.50 0.06 -17.14
N TYR A 234 -8.39 1.03 -17.36
CA TYR A 234 -9.35 1.45 -16.33
C TYR A 234 -10.23 0.29 -15.87
N GLU A 235 -10.69 -0.54 -16.81
CA GLU A 235 -11.49 -1.72 -16.52
C GLU A 235 -10.71 -2.76 -15.69
N ASP A 236 -9.47 -3.08 -16.08
CA ASP A 236 -8.63 -3.99 -15.31
C ASP A 236 -8.34 -3.44 -13.92
N SER A 237 -8.06 -2.15 -13.81
CA SER A 237 -7.81 -1.49 -12.54
C SER A 237 -9.02 -1.56 -11.62
N SER A 238 -10.23 -1.34 -12.13
CA SER A 238 -11.46 -1.47 -11.35
C SER A 238 -11.72 -2.92 -10.92
N LYS A 239 -11.49 -3.90 -11.80
CA LYS A 239 -11.59 -5.34 -11.47
C LYS A 239 -10.56 -5.76 -10.41
N ILE A 240 -9.34 -5.24 -10.47
CA ILE A 240 -8.29 -5.49 -9.48
C ILE A 240 -8.74 -5.04 -8.09
N ALA A 241 -9.49 -3.94 -7.99
CA ALA A 241 -10.00 -3.42 -6.73
C ALA A 241 -10.91 -4.41 -5.99
N LEU A 242 -11.56 -5.38 -6.68
CA LEU A 242 -12.33 -6.47 -6.06
C LEU A 242 -11.47 -7.30 -5.07
N GLY A 243 -10.15 -7.26 -5.24
CA GLY A 243 -9.20 -7.78 -4.27
C GLY A 243 -9.39 -7.24 -2.86
N ASN A 244 -9.97 -6.04 -2.68
CA ASN A 244 -10.26 -5.49 -1.35
C ASN A 244 -11.30 -6.33 -0.60
N ILE A 245 -12.28 -6.92 -1.27
CA ILE A 245 -13.23 -7.83 -0.63
C ILE A 245 -12.57 -9.20 -0.40
N LEU A 246 -11.93 -9.75 -1.43
CA LEU A 246 -11.50 -11.15 -1.44
C LEU A 246 -10.15 -11.42 -0.77
N LYS A 247 -9.25 -10.43 -0.72
CA LYS A 247 -7.84 -10.62 -0.35
C LYS A 247 -7.40 -9.75 0.83
N PHE A 248 -8.18 -8.72 1.22
CA PHE A 248 -7.79 -7.79 2.27
C PHE A 248 -7.44 -8.50 3.57
N ARG A 249 -8.34 -9.35 4.10
CA ARG A 249 -8.09 -10.12 5.32
C ARG A 249 -6.80 -10.93 5.27
N ARG A 250 -6.62 -11.70 4.19
CA ARG A 250 -5.42 -12.55 4.01
C ARG A 250 -4.13 -11.73 3.96
N LYS A 251 -4.18 -10.52 3.38
CA LYS A 251 -3.01 -9.63 3.26
C LYS A 251 -2.76 -8.81 4.53
N ASN A 252 -3.81 -8.53 5.29
CA ASN A 252 -3.80 -7.61 6.41
C ASN A 252 -4.35 -8.28 7.69
N TRP A 253 -4.00 -9.53 7.95
CA TRP A 253 -4.50 -10.30 9.10
C TRP A 253 -4.23 -9.62 10.45
N GLN A 254 -3.25 -8.72 10.54
CA GLN A 254 -2.99 -7.92 11.75
C GLN A 254 -4.13 -6.93 12.05
N PHE A 255 -4.85 -6.48 11.01
CA PHE A 255 -6.03 -5.64 11.15
C PHE A 255 -7.16 -6.35 11.91
N ASP A 256 -7.29 -7.68 11.73
CA ASP A 256 -8.29 -8.49 12.44
C ASP A 256 -8.14 -8.38 13.96
N VAL A 257 -6.90 -8.31 14.47
CA VAL A 257 -6.62 -8.21 15.91
C VAL A 257 -7.23 -6.95 16.50
N ILE A 258 -6.94 -5.80 15.88
CA ILE A 258 -7.45 -4.49 16.30
C ILE A 258 -8.96 -4.42 16.08
N GLY A 259 -9.42 -4.90 14.93
CA GLY A 259 -10.82 -4.88 14.54
C GLY A 259 -11.74 -5.67 15.48
N GLY A 260 -11.33 -6.87 15.89
CA GLY A 260 -12.09 -7.68 16.84
C GLY A 260 -12.18 -7.03 18.23
N PHE A 261 -11.11 -6.37 18.69
CA PHE A 261 -11.14 -5.60 19.92
C PHE A 261 -12.12 -4.41 19.83
N VAL A 262 -12.10 -3.68 18.71
CA VAL A 262 -13.04 -2.58 18.46
C VAL A 262 -14.48 -3.11 18.49
N TYR A 263 -14.78 -4.22 17.82
CA TYR A 263 -16.12 -4.82 17.85
C TYR A 263 -16.53 -5.21 19.27
N PHE A 264 -15.63 -5.78 20.07
CA PHE A 264 -15.96 -6.12 21.45
C PHE A 264 -16.32 -4.89 22.27
N VAL A 265 -15.58 -3.78 22.15
CA VAL A 265 -15.91 -2.51 22.81
C VAL A 265 -17.29 -1.99 22.37
N LEU A 266 -17.62 -2.09 21.08
CA LEU A 266 -18.91 -1.64 20.54
C LEU A 266 -20.12 -2.35 21.17
N VAL A 267 -19.96 -3.60 21.61
CA VAL A 267 -21.06 -4.39 22.23
C VAL A 267 -20.80 -4.76 23.68
N PHE A 268 -19.71 -4.28 24.28
CA PHE A 268 -19.27 -4.64 25.64
C PHE A 268 -20.37 -4.51 26.68
N SER A 269 -21.10 -3.38 26.64
CA SER A 269 -22.18 -3.08 27.59
C SER A 269 -23.43 -3.96 27.41
N MET A 270 -23.53 -4.70 26.32
CA MET A 270 -24.69 -5.54 26.01
C MET A 270 -24.55 -6.99 26.50
N PHE A 271 -23.38 -7.40 26.99
CA PHE A 271 -23.18 -8.76 27.49
C PHE A 271 -23.54 -8.87 28.98
N PRO A 272 -24.25 -9.93 29.41
CA PRO A 272 -24.98 -10.93 28.63
C PRO A 272 -26.37 -10.47 28.13
N GLN A 273 -26.88 -11.13 27.09
CA GLN A 273 -28.27 -10.97 26.63
C GLN A 273 -29.15 -12.06 27.25
N CYS A 274 -29.79 -11.74 28.37
CA CYS A 274 -30.51 -12.72 29.21
C CYS A 274 -31.83 -13.24 28.65
N ASP A 275 -32.40 -12.57 27.65
CA ASP A 275 -33.70 -12.90 27.05
C ASP A 275 -33.58 -13.21 25.55
N SER A 276 -32.39 -13.65 25.11
CA SER A 276 -32.07 -13.88 23.70
C SER A 276 -32.95 -14.97 23.05
N PHE A 277 -33.49 -15.92 23.82
CA PHE A 277 -34.36 -16.98 23.30
C PHE A 277 -35.74 -16.49 22.83
N ARG A 278 -36.19 -15.29 23.23
CA ARG A 278 -37.44 -14.69 22.69
C ARG A 278 -37.42 -14.58 21.16
N ILE A 279 -36.24 -14.46 20.57
CA ILE A 279 -36.04 -14.43 19.13
C ILE A 279 -36.61 -15.69 18.43
N LEU A 280 -36.55 -16.85 19.08
CA LEU A 280 -36.96 -18.13 18.51
C LEU A 280 -38.38 -18.58 18.89
N HIS A 281 -39.13 -17.79 19.68
CA HIS A 281 -40.48 -18.16 20.12
C HIS A 281 -41.53 -18.10 19.00
N GLU A 282 -41.24 -17.40 17.90
CA GLU A 282 -42.15 -17.30 16.76
C GLU A 282 -42.24 -18.63 16.00
N ASP A 283 -43.47 -19.05 15.66
CA ASP A 283 -43.73 -20.33 14.98
C ASP A 283 -43.30 -20.31 13.51
N SER A 284 -43.26 -19.14 12.88
CA SER A 284 -42.90 -18.96 11.47
C SER A 284 -41.45 -18.50 11.28
N TRP A 285 -40.83 -18.89 10.16
CA TRP A 285 -39.48 -18.42 9.80
C TRP A 285 -39.42 -16.90 9.65
N ASP A 286 -40.41 -16.29 8.99
CA ASP A 286 -40.49 -14.84 8.83
C ASP A 286 -40.63 -14.11 10.18
N GLY A 287 -41.42 -14.67 11.09
CA GLY A 287 -41.54 -14.17 12.47
C GLY A 287 -40.21 -14.17 13.21
N ARG A 288 -39.45 -15.27 13.14
CA ARG A 288 -38.12 -15.37 13.77
C ARG A 288 -37.13 -14.37 13.19
N VAL A 289 -37.12 -14.20 11.87
CA VAL A 289 -36.27 -13.22 11.18
C VAL A 289 -36.62 -11.81 11.64
N ASN A 290 -37.90 -11.45 11.67
CA ASN A 290 -38.36 -10.15 12.16
C ASN A 290 -38.01 -9.93 13.64
N SER A 291 -38.18 -10.94 14.47
CA SER A 291 -37.82 -10.89 15.89
C SER A 291 -36.33 -10.65 16.10
N PHE A 292 -35.47 -11.30 15.28
CA PHE A 292 -34.03 -11.07 15.29
C PHE A 292 -33.64 -9.66 14.84
N PHE A 293 -34.29 -9.12 13.80
CA PHE A 293 -34.09 -7.73 13.38
C PHE A 293 -34.53 -6.73 14.47
N ASN A 294 -35.67 -6.98 15.11
CA ASN A 294 -36.15 -6.16 16.24
C ASN A 294 -35.17 -6.20 17.41
N ALA A 295 -34.64 -7.39 17.77
CA ALA A 295 -33.63 -7.53 18.81
C ALA A 295 -32.34 -6.77 18.47
N THR A 296 -31.91 -6.82 17.20
CA THR A 296 -30.74 -6.06 16.71
C THR A 296 -30.96 -4.56 16.89
N TRP A 297 -32.13 -4.05 16.50
CA TRP A 297 -32.45 -2.63 16.59
C TRP A 297 -32.60 -2.15 18.05
N ASN A 298 -33.23 -2.96 18.90
CA ASN A 298 -33.36 -2.69 20.33
C ASN A 298 -31.97 -2.61 21.00
N ALA A 299 -31.07 -3.56 20.69
CA ALA A 299 -29.71 -3.53 21.22
C ALA A 299 -28.94 -2.28 20.77
N ILE A 300 -29.12 -1.83 19.52
CA ILE A 300 -28.52 -0.58 19.04
C ILE A 300 -29.05 0.62 19.83
N PHE A 301 -30.35 0.73 20.04
CA PHE A 301 -30.92 1.83 20.84
C PHE A 301 -30.45 1.79 22.29
N GLU A 302 -30.39 0.62 22.91
CA GLU A 302 -29.90 0.46 24.27
C GLU A 302 -28.42 0.87 24.41
N ILE A 303 -27.59 0.58 23.41
CA ILE A 303 -26.21 1.10 23.32
C ILE A 303 -26.22 2.63 23.30
N LEU A 304 -27.14 3.25 22.56
CA LEU A 304 -27.18 4.71 22.39
C LEU A 304 -27.77 5.44 23.60
N GLU A 305 -28.76 4.85 24.28
CA GLU A 305 -29.53 5.51 25.34
C GLU A 305 -28.99 5.22 26.74
N HIS A 306 -28.45 4.02 26.98
CA HIS A 306 -28.21 3.51 28.33
C HIS A 306 -26.78 3.02 28.59
N SER A 307 -25.95 2.86 27.57
CA SER A 307 -24.59 2.35 27.71
C SER A 307 -23.54 3.47 27.74
N TYR A 308 -22.56 3.41 28.65
CA TYR A 308 -21.45 4.38 28.67
C TYR A 308 -20.25 3.94 27.81
N VAL A 309 -19.77 2.71 28.00
CA VAL A 309 -18.55 2.20 27.33
C VAL A 309 -18.80 1.99 25.84
N SER A 310 -19.86 1.27 25.49
CA SER A 310 -20.22 1.01 24.10
C SER A 310 -20.60 2.29 23.34
N LEU A 311 -21.28 3.24 23.98
CA LEU A 311 -21.55 4.56 23.37
C LEU A 311 -20.26 5.34 23.07
N ALA A 312 -19.29 5.36 24.00
CA ALA A 312 -17.99 5.98 23.75
C ALA A 312 -17.27 5.33 22.57
N GLY A 313 -17.34 4.00 22.45
CA GLY A 313 -16.85 3.24 21.29
C GLY A 313 -17.52 3.66 19.99
N VAL A 314 -18.86 3.77 19.97
CA VAL A 314 -19.66 4.20 18.81
C VAL A 314 -19.29 5.63 18.38
N LEU A 315 -19.22 6.58 19.32
CA LEU A 315 -18.87 7.98 19.03
C LEU A 315 -17.44 8.10 18.49
N THR A 316 -16.51 7.32 19.04
CA THR A 316 -15.13 7.24 18.55
C THR A 316 -15.09 6.70 17.12
N LEU A 317 -15.80 5.60 16.86
CA LEU A 317 -15.85 4.99 15.52
C LEU A 317 -16.46 5.94 14.48
N LEU A 318 -17.55 6.63 14.82
CA LEU A 318 -18.18 7.64 13.96
C LEU A 318 -17.22 8.78 13.63
N THR A 319 -16.51 9.27 14.65
CA THR A 319 -15.51 10.35 14.51
C THR A 319 -14.38 9.91 13.59
N VAL A 320 -13.76 8.76 13.87
CA VAL A 320 -12.67 8.19 13.06
C VAL A 320 -13.15 7.95 11.63
N SER A 321 -14.34 7.37 11.44
CA SER A 321 -14.89 7.09 10.11
C SER A 321 -15.13 8.38 9.30
N PHE A 322 -15.57 9.47 9.92
CA PHE A 322 -15.70 10.78 9.27
C PHE A 322 -14.35 11.37 8.82
N PHE A 323 -13.34 11.29 9.69
CA PHE A 323 -11.99 11.79 9.38
C PHE A 323 -11.24 10.91 8.39
N PHE A 324 -11.55 9.62 8.36
CA PHE A 324 -10.97 8.68 7.41
C PHE A 324 -11.44 8.96 5.97
N VAL A 325 -12.67 9.44 5.76
CA VAL A 325 -13.11 9.83 4.39
C VAL A 325 -12.30 11.05 3.91
N PRO A 326 -11.59 10.96 2.75
CA PRO A 326 -10.71 12.02 2.27
C PRO A 326 -11.44 13.35 2.02
N THR A 327 -10.69 14.44 2.19
CA THR A 327 -11.18 15.83 2.06
C THR A 327 -11.64 16.20 0.65
N LYS A 328 -11.28 15.40 -0.37
CA LYS A 328 -11.77 15.51 -1.75
C LYS A 328 -13.29 15.57 -1.84
N LEU A 329 -14.00 14.87 -0.94
CA LEU A 329 -15.47 14.90 -0.90
C LEU A 329 -15.99 16.04 -0.02
N SER A 330 -17.16 16.56 -0.37
CA SER A 330 -17.84 17.58 0.45
C SER A 330 -18.13 17.06 1.86
N ARG A 331 -18.18 17.97 2.85
CA ARG A 331 -18.44 17.62 4.26
C ARG A 331 -19.70 16.75 4.44
N ARG A 332 -20.76 17.01 3.67
CA ARG A 332 -22.01 16.21 3.68
C ARG A 332 -21.79 14.78 3.20
N ARG A 333 -21.06 14.59 2.10
CA ARG A 333 -20.75 13.24 1.57
C ARG A 333 -19.82 12.48 2.50
N ARG A 334 -18.86 13.18 3.12
CA ARG A 334 -17.97 12.59 4.14
C ARG A 334 -18.75 12.11 5.36
N ALA A 335 -19.68 12.94 5.87
CA ALA A 335 -20.58 12.55 6.96
C ALA A 335 -21.43 11.34 6.58
N LEU A 336 -22.03 11.33 5.39
CA LEU A 336 -22.83 10.20 4.92
C LEU A 336 -22.02 8.90 4.82
N LEU A 337 -20.88 8.92 4.12
CA LEU A 337 -20.04 7.73 3.93
C LEU A 337 -19.43 7.24 5.23
N GLY A 338 -18.95 8.15 6.08
CA GLY A 338 -18.42 7.82 7.41
C GLY A 338 -19.50 7.21 8.30
N PHE A 339 -20.72 7.76 8.30
CA PHE A 339 -21.85 7.21 9.03
C PHE A 339 -22.23 5.81 8.51
N LEU A 340 -22.38 5.63 7.19
CA LEU A 340 -22.72 4.32 6.61
C LEU A 340 -21.66 3.27 6.92
N HIS A 341 -20.38 3.64 6.89
CA HIS A 341 -19.27 2.75 7.25
C HIS A 341 -19.29 2.35 8.72
N ALA A 342 -19.45 3.33 9.63
CA ALA A 342 -19.57 3.08 11.06
C ALA A 342 -20.82 2.26 11.38
N ALA A 343 -21.97 2.57 10.77
CA ALA A 343 -23.21 1.82 10.94
C ALA A 343 -23.06 0.37 10.49
N ALA A 344 -22.38 0.10 9.37
CA ALA A 344 -22.09 -1.27 8.94
C ALA A 344 -21.26 -2.05 9.98
N HIS A 345 -20.28 -1.40 10.61
CA HIS A 345 -19.49 -2.00 11.69
C HIS A 345 -20.31 -2.25 12.95
N ILE A 346 -21.10 -1.27 13.40
CA ILE A 346 -21.97 -1.37 14.59
C ILE A 346 -22.98 -2.50 14.41
N THR A 347 -23.71 -2.50 13.29
CA THR A 347 -24.69 -3.54 12.97
C THR A 347 -24.03 -4.91 12.93
N SER A 348 -22.86 -5.03 12.30
CA SER A 348 -22.13 -6.30 12.27
C SER A 348 -21.72 -6.79 13.65
N ALA A 349 -21.26 -5.90 14.53
CA ALA A 349 -20.88 -6.24 15.90
C ALA A 349 -22.08 -6.73 16.71
N VAL A 350 -23.22 -6.04 16.63
CA VAL A 350 -24.46 -6.43 17.32
C VAL A 350 -25.00 -7.75 16.79
N LEU A 351 -25.04 -7.95 15.46
CA LEU A 351 -25.49 -9.20 14.85
C LEU A 351 -24.67 -10.39 15.35
N LEU A 352 -23.34 -10.27 15.36
CA LEU A 352 -22.46 -11.32 15.86
C LEU A 352 -22.64 -11.58 17.36
N MET A 353 -22.90 -10.52 18.13
CA MET A 353 -23.12 -10.62 19.57
C MET A 353 -24.39 -11.42 19.85
N LEU A 354 -25.49 -11.07 19.17
CA LEU A 354 -26.77 -11.78 19.28
C LEU A 354 -26.66 -13.23 18.82
N LEU A 355 -25.93 -13.51 17.73
CA LEU A 355 -25.71 -14.89 17.26
C LEU A 355 -24.94 -15.72 18.28
N MET A 356 -23.90 -15.15 18.91
CA MET A 356 -23.13 -15.82 19.94
C MET A 356 -23.96 -16.07 21.20
N GLU A 357 -24.67 -15.06 21.69
CA GLU A 357 -25.56 -15.17 22.86
C GLU A 357 -26.71 -16.16 22.64
N LEU A 358 -27.30 -16.17 21.45
CA LEU A 358 -28.32 -17.14 21.07
C LEU A 358 -27.73 -18.56 21.01
N GLY A 359 -26.53 -18.72 20.45
CA GLY A 359 -25.83 -20.01 20.42
C GLY A 359 -25.54 -20.56 21.82
N ILE A 360 -25.10 -19.71 22.75
CA ILE A 360 -24.88 -20.08 24.16
C ILE A 360 -26.20 -20.50 24.82
N GLU A 361 -27.26 -19.71 24.65
CA GLU A 361 -28.59 -20.00 25.20
C GLU A 361 -29.17 -21.31 24.67
N ILE A 362 -29.02 -21.61 23.38
CA ILE A 362 -29.41 -22.89 22.79
C ILE A 362 -28.64 -24.04 23.43
N CYS A 363 -27.33 -23.89 23.64
CA CYS A 363 -26.52 -24.93 24.28
C CYS A 363 -26.95 -25.17 25.73
N ILE A 364 -27.23 -24.11 26.49
CA ILE A 364 -27.74 -24.22 27.87
C ILE A 364 -29.08 -24.97 27.90
N ARG A 365 -30.03 -24.60 27.03
CA ARG A 365 -31.36 -25.22 26.98
C ARG A 365 -31.35 -26.69 26.55
N ASN A 366 -30.40 -27.09 25.71
CA ASN A 366 -30.21 -28.48 25.30
C ASN A 366 -29.29 -29.26 26.24
N HIS A 367 -28.99 -28.72 27.43
CA HIS A 367 -28.11 -29.35 28.42
C HIS A 367 -26.71 -29.70 27.88
N LEU A 368 -26.19 -28.89 26.95
CA LEU A 368 -24.82 -29.00 26.42
C LEU A 368 -23.83 -28.15 27.21
N LEU A 369 -24.31 -27.07 27.85
CA LEU A 369 -23.52 -26.18 28.71
C LEU A 369 -24.30 -25.84 29.99
N ALA A 370 -23.58 -25.42 31.04
CA ALA A 370 -24.08 -25.06 32.35
C ALA A 370 -24.88 -26.17 33.07
N THR A 371 -24.39 -27.41 32.99
CA THR A 371 -25.08 -28.60 33.53
C THR A 371 -24.73 -28.91 34.99
N SER A 372 -23.46 -28.77 35.36
CA SER A 372 -22.92 -29.13 36.69
C SER A 372 -22.14 -28.00 37.38
N GLY A 373 -22.08 -26.80 36.79
CA GLY A 373 -21.40 -25.63 37.36
C GLY A 373 -19.99 -25.41 36.79
N TYR A 374 -19.14 -24.66 37.49
CA TYR A 374 -17.85 -24.17 36.96
C TYR A 374 -16.79 -25.25 36.67
N HIS A 375 -17.06 -26.52 36.98
CA HIS A 375 -16.07 -27.59 37.05
C HIS A 375 -16.51 -28.86 36.32
N THR A 376 -17.41 -28.76 35.34
CA THR A 376 -17.92 -29.87 34.54
C THR A 376 -16.80 -30.72 33.92
N LEU A 377 -15.78 -30.09 33.33
CA LEU A 377 -14.60 -30.81 32.83
C LEU A 377 -13.81 -31.55 33.92
N TYR A 378 -13.72 -30.99 35.13
CA TYR A 378 -13.04 -31.64 36.26
C TYR A 378 -13.84 -32.82 36.80
N GLU A 379 -15.17 -32.72 36.84
CA GLU A 379 -16.05 -33.84 37.23
C GLU A 379 -15.95 -34.98 36.22
N TRP A 380 -15.99 -34.67 34.93
CA TRP A 380 -15.74 -35.66 33.87
C TRP A 380 -14.34 -36.29 34.01
N TYR A 381 -13.30 -35.48 34.23
CA TYR A 381 -11.93 -35.99 34.45
C TYR A 381 -11.89 -36.95 35.63
N ARG A 382 -12.52 -36.62 36.76
CA ARG A 382 -12.54 -37.48 37.95
C ARG A 382 -13.28 -38.79 37.70
N GLN A 383 -14.36 -38.76 36.91
CA GLN A 383 -15.07 -39.97 36.51
C GLN A 383 -14.24 -40.84 35.56
N ALA A 384 -13.62 -40.25 34.54
CA ALA A 384 -12.77 -40.96 33.60
C ALA A 384 -11.51 -41.52 34.28
N GLU A 385 -10.90 -40.74 35.19
CA GLU A 385 -9.74 -41.14 36.00
C GLU A 385 -10.06 -42.32 36.92
N SER A 386 -11.25 -42.35 37.53
CA SER A 386 -11.64 -43.47 38.41
C SER A 386 -11.98 -44.73 37.63
N GLU A 387 -12.56 -44.61 36.43
CA GLU A 387 -12.94 -45.73 35.57
C GLU A 387 -11.73 -46.36 34.86
N HIS A 388 -10.83 -45.55 34.32
CA HIS A 388 -9.73 -46.04 33.46
C HIS A 388 -8.39 -46.17 34.21
N PHE A 389 -8.22 -45.50 35.35
CA PHE A 389 -6.96 -45.48 36.11
C PHE A 389 -7.22 -45.68 37.61
N PRO A 390 -7.61 -46.88 38.07
CA PRO A 390 -7.83 -47.15 39.49
C PRO A 390 -6.54 -46.94 40.30
N ASP A 391 -6.66 -46.47 41.55
CA ASP A 391 -5.53 -46.21 42.46
C ASP A 391 -5.48 -47.26 43.59
N PRO A 392 -5.01 -48.49 43.32
CA PRO A 392 -4.99 -49.58 44.30
C PRO A 392 -4.05 -49.29 45.48
N THR A 393 -3.11 -48.35 45.33
CA THR A 393 -2.16 -47.98 46.38
C THR A 393 -2.62 -46.79 47.22
N GLY A 394 -3.71 -46.11 46.87
CA GLY A 394 -4.16 -44.88 47.53
C GLY A 394 -3.15 -43.74 47.46
N LEU A 395 -2.34 -43.68 46.40
CA LEU A 395 -1.33 -42.64 46.18
C LEU A 395 -1.99 -41.26 46.04
N ARG A 396 -3.12 -41.15 45.33
CA ARG A 396 -3.84 -39.90 45.10
C ARG A 396 -4.40 -39.32 46.39
N ALA A 397 -4.99 -40.16 47.23
CA ALA A 397 -5.50 -39.74 48.55
C ALA A 397 -4.36 -39.26 49.46
N ARG A 398 -3.20 -39.93 49.41
CA ARG A 398 -1.99 -39.49 50.13
C ARG A 398 -1.44 -38.17 49.59
N LEU A 399 -1.42 -37.96 48.28
CA LEU A 399 -1.00 -36.70 47.65
C LEU A 399 -1.95 -35.55 47.99
N GLU A 400 -3.25 -35.78 47.98
CA GLU A 400 -4.25 -34.79 48.43
C GLU A 400 -4.01 -34.40 49.88
N GLN A 401 -3.76 -35.37 50.77
CA GLN A 401 -3.46 -35.10 52.18
C GLN A 401 -2.12 -34.38 52.36
N TRP A 402 -1.05 -34.79 51.68
CA TRP A 402 0.29 -34.18 51.76
C TRP A 402 0.33 -32.75 51.22
N THR A 403 -0.53 -32.45 50.24
CA THR A 403 -0.64 -31.11 49.65
C THR A 403 -1.72 -30.25 50.30
N PHE A 404 -2.33 -30.71 51.40
CA PHE A 404 -3.45 -30.02 52.06
C PHE A 404 -4.59 -29.66 51.10
N GLY A 405 -4.87 -30.54 50.13
CA GLY A 405 -5.90 -30.32 49.11
C GLY A 405 -5.48 -29.43 47.93
N LEU A 406 -4.23 -28.93 47.90
CA LEU A 406 -3.75 -28.08 46.82
C LEU A 406 -3.66 -28.83 45.48
N TYR A 407 -3.24 -30.10 45.49
CA TYR A 407 -3.15 -30.93 44.27
C TYR A 407 -4.47 -31.00 43.49
N PRO A 408 -5.60 -31.49 44.06
CA PRO A 408 -6.86 -31.53 43.32
C PRO A 408 -7.42 -30.14 43.03
N ALA A 409 -7.20 -29.14 43.90
CA ALA A 409 -7.62 -27.77 43.67
C ALA A 409 -6.93 -27.16 42.44
N CYS A 410 -5.60 -27.33 42.31
CA CYS A 410 -4.84 -26.84 41.15
C CYS A 410 -5.36 -27.44 39.84
N ILE A 411 -5.59 -28.76 39.80
CA ILE A 411 -6.14 -29.43 38.61
C ILE A 411 -7.55 -28.92 38.30
N LYS A 412 -8.40 -28.80 39.32
CA LYS A 412 -9.78 -28.31 39.20
C LYS A 412 -9.85 -26.90 38.60
N TYR A 413 -9.07 -25.96 39.13
CA TYR A 413 -9.05 -24.58 38.63
C TYR A 413 -8.34 -24.45 37.28
N LEU A 414 -7.32 -25.26 37.02
CA LEU A 414 -6.67 -25.32 35.70
C LEU A 414 -7.66 -25.79 34.64
N MET A 415 -8.41 -26.87 34.90
CA MET A 415 -9.41 -27.38 33.95
C MET A 415 -10.53 -26.36 33.69
N SER A 416 -10.99 -25.63 34.70
CA SER A 416 -11.95 -24.53 34.49
C SER A 416 -11.41 -23.43 33.57
N ALA A 417 -10.10 -23.16 33.57
CA ALA A 417 -9.50 -22.19 32.66
C ALA A 417 -9.49 -22.68 31.20
N PHE A 418 -9.57 -23.99 30.96
CA PHE A 418 -9.68 -24.60 29.63
C PHE A 418 -11.15 -24.83 29.20
N ASP A 419 -12.09 -24.86 30.14
CA ASP A 419 -13.53 -25.03 29.89
C ASP A 419 -14.27 -23.68 29.77
N ILE A 420 -13.74 -22.81 28.88
CA ILE A 420 -14.23 -21.43 28.71
C ILE A 420 -15.73 -21.36 28.35
N PRO A 421 -16.28 -22.21 27.45
CA PRO A 421 -17.71 -22.22 27.17
C PRO A 421 -18.58 -22.49 28.40
N GLU A 422 -18.19 -23.43 29.25
CA GLU A 422 -18.91 -23.76 30.48
C GLU A 422 -18.83 -22.60 31.47
N VAL A 423 -17.63 -22.03 31.69
CA VAL A 423 -17.44 -20.86 32.56
C VAL A 423 -18.30 -19.68 32.08
N MET A 424 -18.32 -19.43 30.78
CA MET A 424 -19.13 -18.38 30.17
C MET A 424 -20.64 -18.63 30.38
N ALA A 425 -21.11 -19.85 30.13
CA ALA A 425 -22.52 -20.23 30.28
C ALA A 425 -23.00 -20.18 31.74
N VAL A 426 -22.25 -20.77 32.68
CA VAL A 426 -22.59 -20.77 34.12
C VAL A 426 -22.60 -19.35 34.69
N THR A 427 -21.60 -18.53 34.31
CA THR A 427 -21.54 -17.14 34.78
C THR A 427 -22.67 -16.32 34.17
N ARG A 428 -22.95 -16.48 32.88
CA ARG A 428 -24.10 -15.87 32.21
C ARG A 428 -25.41 -16.20 32.92
N SER A 429 -25.70 -17.49 33.17
CA SER A 429 -26.91 -17.91 33.89
C SER A 429 -26.99 -17.31 35.30
N THR A 430 -25.85 -17.14 35.96
CA THR A 430 -25.78 -16.49 37.27
C THR A 430 -26.10 -15.00 37.18
N ILE A 431 -25.49 -14.28 36.24
CA ILE A 431 -25.75 -12.85 35.98
C ILE A 431 -27.23 -12.64 35.63
N CYS A 432 -27.79 -13.45 34.74
CA CYS A 432 -29.18 -13.30 34.31
C CYS A 432 -30.20 -13.57 35.42
N ARG A 433 -29.87 -14.42 36.40
CA ARG A 433 -30.77 -14.72 37.53
C ARG A 433 -30.61 -13.76 38.70
N LYS A 434 -29.37 -13.34 39.00
CA LYS A 434 -29.03 -12.63 40.26
C LYS A 434 -28.48 -11.22 40.05
N GLY A 435 -28.29 -10.79 38.80
CA GLY A 435 -27.62 -9.53 38.45
C GLY A 435 -26.10 -9.65 38.50
N ILE A 436 -25.41 -8.80 37.73
CA ILE A 436 -23.94 -8.77 37.66
C ILE A 436 -23.27 -8.39 38.99
N GLU A 437 -23.98 -7.61 39.82
CA GLU A 437 -23.53 -7.19 41.16
C GLU A 437 -23.36 -8.37 42.13
N SER A 438 -23.99 -9.52 41.83
CA SER A 438 -23.85 -10.74 42.63
C SER A 438 -22.48 -11.41 42.47
N LEU A 439 -21.68 -11.01 41.48
CA LEU A 439 -20.36 -11.58 41.21
C LEU A 439 -19.24 -10.73 41.84
N PRO A 440 -18.16 -11.37 42.34
CA PRO A 440 -16.95 -10.63 42.67
C PRO A 440 -16.34 -10.02 41.41
N ARG A 441 -15.61 -8.90 41.55
CA ARG A 441 -14.95 -8.21 40.43
C ARG A 441 -14.10 -9.15 39.56
N GLY A 442 -13.36 -10.07 40.19
CA GLY A 442 -12.58 -11.08 39.48
C GLY A 442 -13.46 -12.01 38.62
N GLY A 443 -14.63 -12.40 39.12
CA GLY A 443 -15.58 -13.23 38.36
C GLY A 443 -16.15 -12.50 37.14
N ALA A 444 -16.49 -11.21 37.29
CA ALA A 444 -16.92 -10.38 36.16
C ALA A 444 -15.81 -10.21 35.11
N ILE A 445 -14.56 -10.03 35.53
CA ILE A 445 -13.40 -9.95 34.61
C ILE A 445 -13.23 -11.28 33.86
N ILE A 446 -13.27 -12.41 34.56
CA ILE A 446 -13.15 -13.75 33.94
C ILE A 446 -14.26 -13.96 32.92
N TYR A 447 -15.49 -13.55 33.23
CA TYR A 447 -16.61 -13.60 32.29
C TYR A 447 -16.33 -12.79 31.02
N TYR A 448 -15.99 -11.50 31.13
CA TYR A 448 -15.74 -10.67 29.95
C TYR A 448 -14.52 -11.12 29.14
N VAL A 449 -13.47 -11.65 29.79
CA VAL A 449 -12.33 -12.26 29.09
C VAL A 449 -12.77 -13.50 28.32
N SER A 450 -13.59 -14.36 28.93
CA SER A 450 -14.13 -15.57 28.28
C SER A 450 -14.98 -15.22 27.06
N VAL A 451 -15.89 -14.26 27.20
CA VAL A 451 -16.73 -13.74 26.11
C VAL A 451 -15.87 -13.13 25.01
N PHE A 452 -14.88 -12.30 25.38
CA PHE A 452 -13.97 -11.65 24.43
C PHE A 452 -13.25 -12.68 23.55
N LEU A 453 -12.72 -13.76 24.12
CA LEU A 453 -11.96 -14.76 23.34
C LEU A 453 -12.80 -15.38 22.21
N TYR A 454 -14.06 -15.75 22.49
CA TYR A 454 -14.95 -16.32 21.49
C TYR A 454 -15.48 -15.25 20.53
N PHE A 455 -15.91 -14.11 21.05
CA PHE A 455 -16.43 -13.02 20.24
C PHE A 455 -15.37 -12.45 19.28
N TRP A 456 -14.13 -12.37 19.73
CA TRP A 456 -12.99 -11.94 18.92
C TRP A 456 -12.77 -12.89 17.73
N VAL A 457 -12.76 -14.20 17.96
CA VAL A 457 -12.65 -15.20 16.87
C VAL A 457 -13.79 -15.05 15.87
N LEU A 458 -15.03 -14.85 16.34
CA LEU A 458 -16.21 -14.68 15.49
C LEU A 458 -16.20 -13.36 14.71
N SER A 459 -15.71 -12.27 15.31
CA SER A 459 -15.74 -10.92 14.72
C SER A 459 -14.63 -10.64 13.73
N THR A 460 -13.44 -11.20 13.93
CA THR A 460 -12.27 -10.93 13.08
C THR A 460 -12.51 -11.07 11.56
N PRO A 461 -13.21 -12.10 11.04
CA PRO A 461 -13.46 -12.21 9.60
C PRO A 461 -14.37 -11.10 9.08
N VAL A 462 -15.39 -10.74 9.86
CA VAL A 462 -16.43 -9.79 9.48
C VAL A 462 -15.91 -8.36 9.47
N VAL A 463 -15.07 -8.00 10.45
CA VAL A 463 -14.47 -6.65 10.52
C VAL A 463 -13.67 -6.35 9.25
N SER A 464 -12.78 -7.27 8.85
CA SER A 464 -12.00 -7.14 7.63
C SER A 464 -12.87 -7.14 6.37
N MET A 465 -13.95 -7.92 6.35
CA MET A 465 -14.88 -7.95 5.21
C MET A 465 -15.60 -6.60 5.04
N VAL A 466 -16.09 -5.99 6.13
CA VAL A 466 -16.75 -4.68 6.10
C VAL A 466 -15.77 -3.61 5.62
N PHE A 467 -14.55 -3.59 6.15
CA PHE A 467 -13.54 -2.61 5.77
C PHE A 467 -13.06 -2.77 4.32
N GLY A 468 -12.79 -4.00 3.89
CA GLY A 468 -12.45 -4.30 2.50
C GLY A 468 -13.56 -3.93 1.51
N SER A 469 -14.82 -4.17 1.88
CA SER A 469 -15.99 -3.76 1.09
C SER A 469 -16.11 -2.24 1.00
N TYR A 470 -15.86 -1.54 2.11
CA TYR A 470 -15.82 -0.08 2.13
C TYR A 470 -14.77 0.47 1.17
N LEU A 471 -13.53 -0.04 1.19
CA LEU A 471 -12.48 0.38 0.27
C LEU A 471 -12.86 0.11 -1.19
N TYR A 472 -13.43 -1.07 -1.49
CA TYR A 472 -13.90 -1.43 -2.84
C TYR A 472 -14.98 -0.47 -3.37
N VAL A 473 -15.98 -0.16 -2.54
CA VAL A 473 -17.07 0.76 -2.88
C VAL A 473 -16.52 2.17 -3.08
N CYS A 474 -15.68 2.64 -2.16
CA CYS A 474 -15.10 3.97 -2.18
C CYS A 474 -14.24 4.21 -3.42
N ILE A 475 -13.38 3.25 -3.78
CA ILE A 475 -12.48 3.42 -4.91
C ILE A 475 -13.22 3.37 -6.25
N ASN A 476 -14.20 2.48 -6.42
CA ASN A 476 -14.88 2.27 -7.69
C ASN A 476 -16.04 3.24 -7.95
N TRP A 477 -16.75 3.73 -6.92
CA TRP A 477 -17.91 4.61 -7.13
C TRP A 477 -17.66 6.05 -6.73
N PHE A 478 -16.73 6.30 -5.81
CA PHE A 478 -16.44 7.66 -5.32
C PHE A 478 -15.06 8.15 -5.73
N HIS A 479 -14.22 7.29 -6.31
CA HIS A 479 -12.85 7.59 -6.74
C HIS A 479 -12.04 8.24 -5.60
N ILE A 480 -12.13 7.67 -4.39
CA ILE A 480 -11.35 8.04 -3.21
C ILE A 480 -10.57 6.84 -2.67
N HIS A 481 -9.65 7.06 -1.73
CA HIS A 481 -8.84 6.00 -1.11
C HIS A 481 -7.91 5.27 -2.09
N PHE A 482 -7.37 5.97 -3.09
CA PHE A 482 -6.55 5.33 -4.11
C PHE A 482 -5.27 4.70 -3.56
N ASP A 483 -4.72 5.26 -2.48
CA ASP A 483 -3.54 4.75 -1.82
C ASP A 483 -3.92 3.57 -0.90
N GLU A 484 -4.88 3.75 0.01
CA GLU A 484 -5.33 2.75 0.99
C GLU A 484 -5.91 1.49 0.32
N ALA A 485 -6.72 1.67 -0.74
CA ALA A 485 -7.38 0.58 -1.44
C ALA A 485 -6.41 -0.30 -2.24
N PHE A 486 -5.24 0.19 -2.64
CA PHE A 486 -4.28 -0.59 -3.43
C PHE A 486 -3.02 -0.97 -2.64
N SER A 487 -2.59 -0.15 -1.68
CA SER A 487 -1.52 -0.48 -0.73
C SER A 487 -1.88 -1.71 0.10
N SER A 488 -3.14 -1.81 0.55
CA SER A 488 -3.65 -2.96 1.29
C SER A 488 -3.62 -4.27 0.49
N LEU A 489 -3.62 -4.21 -0.84
CA LEU A 489 -3.52 -5.37 -1.73
C LEU A 489 -2.08 -5.82 -1.99
N ARG A 490 -1.10 -4.91 -1.84
CA ARG A 490 0.34 -5.15 -2.00
C ARG A 490 0.67 -5.82 -3.34
N ILE A 491 0.11 -5.26 -4.42
CA ILE A 491 0.24 -5.83 -5.77
C ILE A 491 1.59 -5.44 -6.36
N ALA A 492 2.54 -6.37 -6.36
CA ALA A 492 3.88 -6.18 -6.94
C ALA A 492 3.95 -6.38 -8.47
N ASN A 493 2.81 -6.65 -9.12
CA ASN A 493 2.67 -6.86 -10.56
C ASN A 493 2.58 -5.54 -11.33
N TYR A 494 2.40 -5.60 -12.66
CA TYR A 494 2.23 -4.44 -13.55
C TYR A 494 3.42 -3.48 -13.52
N LYS A 495 4.60 -3.98 -13.89
CA LYS A 495 5.83 -3.17 -13.98
C LYS A 495 6.04 -2.65 -15.38
N ALA A 496 6.57 -1.45 -15.51
CA ALA A 496 6.83 -0.83 -16.79
C ALA A 496 7.99 0.16 -16.72
N PHE A 497 8.61 0.41 -17.86
CA PHE A 497 9.59 1.48 -18.05
C PHE A 497 9.41 2.09 -19.45
N THR A 498 9.76 3.37 -19.59
CA THR A 498 9.64 4.09 -20.86
C THR A 498 11.01 4.25 -21.49
N ARG A 499 11.13 3.82 -22.75
CA ARG A 499 12.32 3.96 -23.58
C ARG A 499 12.14 5.12 -24.55
N PHE A 500 13.19 5.92 -24.64
CA PHE A 500 13.30 7.07 -25.54
C PHE A 500 14.33 6.78 -26.62
N HIS A 501 14.02 7.09 -27.87
CA HIS A 501 14.92 6.97 -29.00
C HIS A 501 14.85 8.21 -29.90
N ILE A 502 15.93 8.98 -29.95
CA ILE A 502 16.04 10.11 -30.89
C ILE A 502 16.38 9.54 -32.26
N LYS A 503 15.44 9.66 -33.22
CA LYS A 503 15.62 9.20 -34.59
C LYS A 503 16.67 10.05 -35.31
N LYS A 504 17.14 9.54 -36.46
CA LYS A 504 17.99 10.32 -37.38
C LYS A 504 17.32 11.62 -37.86
N SER A 505 15.98 11.66 -37.91
CA SER A 505 15.22 12.89 -38.21
C SER A 505 15.31 13.96 -37.11
N GLY A 506 15.71 13.57 -35.89
CA GLY A 506 15.67 14.40 -34.70
C GLY A 506 14.37 14.25 -33.89
N ASP A 507 13.37 13.52 -34.39
CA ASP A 507 12.15 13.25 -33.64
C ASP A 507 12.42 12.27 -32.49
N LEU A 508 11.66 12.40 -31.41
CA LEU A 508 11.76 11.51 -30.26
C LEU A 508 10.70 10.42 -30.36
N GLU A 509 11.13 9.20 -30.58
CA GLU A 509 10.28 8.02 -30.46
C GLU A 509 10.23 7.54 -29.01
N VAL A 510 9.02 7.27 -28.54
CA VAL A 510 8.75 6.88 -27.16
C VAL A 510 8.00 5.56 -27.16
N PHE A 511 8.48 4.59 -26.39
CA PHE A 511 7.84 3.29 -26.20
C PHE A 511 7.79 2.95 -24.73
N THR A 512 6.63 2.54 -24.23
CA THR A 512 6.51 2.03 -22.86
C THR A 512 6.41 0.52 -22.90
N LEU A 513 7.37 -0.13 -22.25
CA LEU A 513 7.49 -1.58 -22.14
C LEU A 513 6.97 -2.02 -20.78
N ALA A 514 6.11 -3.04 -20.74
CA ALA A 514 5.47 -3.48 -19.52
C ALA A 514 5.41 -5.01 -19.37
N VAL A 515 5.33 -5.45 -18.12
CA VAL A 515 5.23 -6.84 -17.67
C VAL A 515 4.10 -6.95 -16.65
N ASP A 516 3.07 -7.73 -16.99
CA ASP A 516 1.87 -7.89 -16.17
C ASP A 516 2.15 -8.66 -14.88
N LYS A 517 2.98 -9.70 -14.93
CA LYS A 517 3.32 -10.54 -13.78
C LYS A 517 4.84 -10.58 -13.58
N VAL A 518 5.29 -10.15 -12.41
CA VAL A 518 6.72 -10.19 -12.08
C VAL A 518 7.12 -11.58 -11.58
N PRO A 519 8.30 -12.10 -11.99
CA PRO A 519 8.83 -13.34 -11.45
C PRO A 519 9.20 -13.17 -9.96
N LYS A 520 8.95 -14.23 -9.18
CA LYS A 520 9.28 -14.27 -7.74
C LYS A 520 10.49 -15.15 -7.44
N GLU A 521 10.77 -16.08 -8.34
CA GLU A 521 11.85 -17.04 -8.22
C GLU A 521 12.86 -16.77 -9.33
N TRP A 522 14.11 -16.64 -8.92
CA TRP A 522 15.24 -16.29 -9.76
C TRP A 522 16.30 -17.38 -9.62
N MET A 523 16.99 -17.69 -10.70
CA MET A 523 18.10 -18.63 -10.73
C MET A 523 19.30 -17.99 -11.42
N LEU A 524 20.51 -18.50 -11.11
CA LEU A 524 21.71 -18.10 -11.82
C LEU A 524 21.52 -18.42 -13.31
N ASP A 525 21.81 -17.45 -14.18
CA ASP A 525 21.72 -17.66 -15.61
C ASP A 525 22.90 -18.53 -16.08
N PRO A 526 22.67 -19.76 -16.58
CA PRO A 526 23.76 -20.63 -17.04
C PRO A 526 24.58 -19.98 -18.16
N ASP A 527 23.95 -19.19 -19.03
CA ASP A 527 24.63 -18.54 -20.16
C ASP A 527 25.58 -17.43 -19.67
N TRP A 528 25.19 -16.71 -18.61
CA TRP A 528 26.06 -15.75 -17.92
C TRP A 528 27.23 -16.43 -17.19
N ASP A 529 26.99 -17.61 -16.61
CA ASP A 529 27.99 -18.33 -15.83
C ASP A 529 29.06 -18.95 -16.73
N MET A 530 28.63 -19.55 -17.85
CA MET A 530 29.51 -20.16 -18.86
C MET A 530 30.27 -19.14 -19.72
N GLU A 531 29.80 -17.89 -19.83
CA GLU A 531 30.51 -16.86 -20.59
C GLU A 531 31.89 -16.57 -19.95
N PRO A 532 33.00 -16.64 -20.72
CA PRO A 532 34.33 -16.25 -20.25
C PRO A 532 34.35 -14.80 -19.78
N LYS A 533 34.97 -14.55 -18.61
CA LYS A 533 35.00 -13.22 -17.97
C LYS A 533 36.43 -12.68 -18.04
N GLU A 534 36.70 -11.75 -18.95
CA GLU A 534 38.02 -11.12 -19.03
C GLU A 534 38.20 -10.08 -17.90
N PRO A 535 39.42 -9.92 -17.32
CA PRO A 535 39.64 -9.14 -16.10
C PRO A 535 39.23 -7.65 -16.14
N LEU A 536 39.07 -7.06 -17.33
CA LEU A 536 38.71 -5.66 -17.53
C LEU A 536 37.48 -5.47 -18.43
N GLN A 537 36.81 -6.56 -18.80
CA GLN A 537 35.62 -6.48 -19.65
C GLN A 537 34.46 -5.89 -18.85
N MET A 538 33.89 -4.82 -19.39
CA MET A 538 32.72 -4.18 -18.80
C MET A 538 31.47 -5.04 -19.03
N SER A 539 30.62 -5.17 -18.01
CA SER A 539 29.44 -6.05 -18.09
C SER A 539 28.47 -5.72 -19.23
N HIS A 540 28.40 -4.45 -19.67
CA HIS A 540 27.50 -4.03 -20.75
C HIS A 540 27.99 -4.41 -22.15
N THR A 541 29.23 -4.88 -22.30
CA THR A 541 29.75 -5.41 -23.57
C THR A 541 29.62 -6.92 -23.67
N ARG A 542 29.18 -7.59 -22.60
CA ARG A 542 28.93 -9.03 -22.55
C ARG A 542 27.70 -9.41 -23.36
N ARG A 543 27.69 -10.64 -23.87
CA ARG A 543 26.54 -11.20 -24.59
C ARG A 543 25.38 -11.50 -23.63
N PHE A 544 25.70 -11.94 -22.41
CA PHE A 544 24.75 -12.22 -21.35
C PHE A 544 25.10 -11.37 -20.13
N PRO A 545 24.63 -10.10 -20.07
CA PRO A 545 25.05 -9.16 -19.01
C PRO A 545 24.42 -9.46 -17.64
N SER A 546 23.21 -10.03 -17.61
CA SER A 546 22.46 -10.29 -16.37
C SER A 546 22.91 -11.59 -15.72
N LYS A 547 23.26 -11.53 -14.43
CA LYS A 547 23.63 -12.70 -13.64
C LYS A 547 22.44 -13.62 -13.37
N TRP A 548 21.24 -13.06 -13.32
CA TRP A 548 20.04 -13.79 -12.93
C TRP A 548 18.98 -13.75 -14.03
N ARG A 549 18.24 -14.86 -14.13
CA ARG A 549 17.05 -15.02 -14.97
C ARG A 549 15.90 -15.57 -14.16
N ALA A 550 14.68 -15.46 -14.67
CA ALA A 550 13.54 -16.07 -14.00
C ALA A 550 13.68 -17.60 -13.99
N ALA A 551 13.35 -18.24 -12.86
CA ALA A 551 13.45 -19.70 -12.73
C ALA A 551 12.50 -20.43 -13.69
N SER A 552 11.34 -19.84 -13.99
CA SER A 552 10.42 -20.31 -15.02
C SER A 552 10.57 -19.46 -16.28
N GLY A 553 10.94 -20.09 -17.40
CA GLY A 553 11.11 -19.42 -18.70
C GLY A 553 9.84 -18.69 -19.18
N TRP A 554 8.65 -19.19 -18.83
CA TRP A 554 7.37 -18.56 -19.15
C TRP A 554 7.09 -17.27 -18.36
N SER A 555 7.88 -17.00 -17.33
CA SER A 555 7.79 -15.80 -16.49
C SER A 555 8.98 -14.86 -16.68
N ASP A 556 9.90 -15.17 -17.60
CA ASP A 556 11.07 -14.33 -17.81
C ASP A 556 10.64 -12.99 -18.42
N PRO A 557 10.97 -11.84 -17.78
CA PRO A 557 10.59 -10.52 -18.25
C PRO A 557 11.01 -10.26 -19.70
N THR A 558 12.12 -10.84 -20.17
CA THR A 558 12.60 -10.68 -21.55
C THR A 558 11.69 -11.35 -22.58
N SER A 559 10.92 -12.36 -22.16
CA SER A 559 10.01 -13.13 -23.02
C SER A 559 8.56 -12.65 -22.95
N VAL A 560 8.14 -12.05 -21.83
CA VAL A 560 6.75 -11.61 -21.61
C VAL A 560 6.53 -10.10 -21.72
N VAL A 561 7.60 -9.32 -21.86
CA VAL A 561 7.51 -7.87 -22.02
C VAL A 561 6.77 -7.50 -23.31
N ARG A 562 5.87 -6.52 -23.21
CA ARG A 562 5.13 -5.98 -24.36
C ARG A 562 5.11 -4.46 -24.38
N VAL A 563 4.95 -3.90 -25.56
CA VAL A 563 4.71 -2.45 -25.72
C VAL A 563 3.26 -2.15 -25.35
N VAL A 564 3.04 -1.27 -24.39
CA VAL A 564 1.69 -0.82 -23.96
C VAL A 564 1.32 0.54 -24.52
N ASP A 565 2.30 1.29 -25.03
CA ASP A 565 2.11 2.58 -25.67
C ASP A 565 3.33 2.90 -26.55
N GLN A 566 3.07 3.53 -27.70
CA GLN A 566 4.09 3.97 -28.64
C GLN A 566 3.63 5.25 -29.32
N PHE A 567 4.49 6.27 -29.33
CA PHE A 567 4.22 7.53 -30.01
C PHE A 567 5.50 8.25 -30.40
N VAL A 568 5.37 9.25 -31.27
CA VAL A 568 6.49 10.10 -31.73
C VAL A 568 6.19 11.53 -31.32
N ILE A 569 7.17 12.19 -30.73
CA ILE A 569 7.15 13.62 -30.48
C ILE A 569 8.01 14.29 -31.56
N PRO A 570 7.41 15.09 -32.46
CA PRO A 570 8.16 15.77 -33.50
C PRO A 570 9.09 16.81 -32.89
N ARG A 571 10.26 16.99 -33.50
CA ARG A 571 11.14 18.12 -33.15
C ARG A 571 10.45 19.44 -33.51
N THR A 572 10.73 20.51 -32.77
CA THR A 572 10.36 21.85 -33.20
C THR A 572 11.00 22.14 -34.57
N ALA A 573 10.17 22.46 -35.56
CA ALA A 573 10.63 22.80 -36.90
C ALA A 573 11.45 24.10 -36.85
N VAL A 574 12.55 24.13 -37.62
CA VAL A 574 13.28 25.36 -37.92
C VAL A 574 12.71 25.84 -39.25
N ASP A 575 12.08 27.00 -39.30
CA ASP A 575 11.65 27.59 -40.56
C ASP A 575 12.90 28.06 -41.32
N PRO A 576 13.25 27.47 -42.48
CA PRO A 576 14.47 27.82 -43.20
C PRO A 576 14.50 29.26 -43.73
N LEU A 577 13.37 29.97 -43.68
CA LEU A 577 13.19 31.31 -44.26
C LEU A 577 13.24 32.45 -43.23
N LEU A 578 13.31 32.14 -41.93
CA LEU A 578 13.50 33.15 -40.88
C LEU A 578 15.01 33.28 -40.59
N PRO A 579 15.67 34.39 -40.94
CA PRO A 579 17.06 34.60 -40.54
C PRO A 579 17.14 34.59 -39.01
N ASP A 580 18.16 33.93 -38.46
CA ASP A 580 18.48 33.92 -37.03
C ASP A 580 18.47 35.35 -36.49
N SER A 581 17.39 35.77 -35.86
CA SER A 581 17.33 37.04 -35.17
C SER A 581 17.99 36.87 -33.81
N ALA A 582 19.31 36.76 -33.79
CA ALA A 582 20.11 36.89 -32.59
C ALA A 582 20.32 38.38 -32.26
N PRO A 583 20.11 38.84 -31.02
CA PRO A 583 20.81 40.00 -30.49
C PRO A 583 22.26 39.68 -30.14
#